data_AF-N4WAY9-F1
#
_entry.id   AF-N4WAY9-F1
#
_cell.length_a   1.000
_cell.length_b   1.000
_cell.length_c   1.000
_cell.angle_alpha   90.00
_cell.angle_beta   90.00
_cell.angle_gamma   90.00
#
_symmetry.space_group_name_H-M   'P 1'
#
loop_
_entity.id
_entity.type
_entity.pdbx_description
1 polymer ?
#
loop_
_entity_poly.entity_id
_entity_poly.type
_entity_poly.pdbx_seq_one_letter_code
_entity_poly.pdbx_strand_id
1 'polypeptide(L)'
;MNLKWNYVGKQKKETIHSIGLHLINGIMTTKMMDKLANLSLDQTINDYSYTLSPIIKPSSGYRRLFDYAENNLLDRDEQWVKESVQQFEEEKTLLDYFYQNNEDEKDLYQQERSHLEERLLPKIKMEVINAGLFYLTEQGTKKMISS
;
A
#
# COMPACT_ATOMS: atom_id res chain seq x y z
N MET A 1 0.32 0.90 11.17
CA MET A 1 -0.54 0.51 10.03
C MET A 1 0.28 -0.33 9.08
N ASN A 2 -0.27 -1.47 8.69
CA ASN A 2 0.33 -2.37 7.71
C ASN A 2 -0.46 -2.29 6.40
N LEU A 3 0.24 -2.09 5.29
CA LEU A 3 -0.30 -1.91 3.95
C LEU A 3 0.29 -2.96 3.00
N LYS A 4 -0.55 -3.49 2.11
CA LYS A 4 -0.12 -4.28 0.96
C LYS A 4 -0.23 -3.43 -0.30
N TRP A 5 0.84 -3.41 -1.10
CA TRP A 5 0.87 -2.80 -2.41
C TRP A 5 0.98 -3.92 -3.45
N ASN A 6 -0.02 -4.02 -4.33
CA ASN A 6 -0.05 -4.97 -5.42
C ASN A 6 0.13 -4.22 -6.74
N TYR A 7 1.24 -4.47 -7.42
CA TYR A 7 1.56 -3.91 -8.72
C TYR A 7 0.89 -4.78 -9.79
N VAL A 8 0.05 -4.15 -10.60
CA VAL A 8 -0.66 -4.76 -11.72
C VAL A 8 -0.12 -4.18 -13.01
N GLY A 9 0.10 -5.01 -14.01
CA GLY A 9 0.75 -4.68 -15.27
C GLY A 9 1.55 -5.88 -15.76
N LYS A 10 2.61 -5.61 -16.53
CA LYS A 10 3.59 -6.63 -16.95
C LYS A 10 4.30 -7.25 -15.75
N GLN A 11 4.67 -6.43 -14.77
CA GLN A 11 5.28 -6.92 -13.55
C GLN A 11 4.22 -7.23 -12.50
N LYS A 12 4.16 -8.49 -12.04
CA LYS A 12 3.47 -8.86 -10.81
C LYS A 12 4.42 -8.76 -9.64
N LYS A 13 4.26 -7.71 -8.83
CA LYS A 13 5.03 -7.51 -7.61
C LYS A 13 4.09 -7.20 -6.46
N GLU A 14 4.39 -7.75 -5.30
CA GLU A 14 3.69 -7.43 -4.06
C GLU A 14 4.69 -6.95 -3.02
N THR A 15 4.37 -5.89 -2.29
CA THR A 15 5.18 -5.41 -1.18
C THR A 15 4.32 -5.10 0.04
N ILE A 16 4.82 -5.43 1.22
CA ILE A 16 4.18 -5.10 2.49
C ILE A 16 4.97 -3.98 3.15
N HIS A 17 4.25 -2.96 3.62
CA HIS A 17 4.82 -1.80 4.28
C HIS A 17 4.21 -1.65 5.67
N SER A 18 5.06 -1.45 6.66
CA SER A 18 4.65 -1.17 8.04
C SER A 18 5.06 0.23 8.43
N ILE A 19 4.07 1.09 8.71
CA ILE A 19 4.27 2.51 9.00
C ILE A 19 3.62 2.85 10.34
N GLY A 20 4.37 3.51 11.21
CA GLY A 20 3.91 4.04 12.48
C GLY A 20 3.90 5.55 12.49
N LEU A 21 3.01 6.13 13.29
CA LEU A 21 2.93 7.55 13.55
C LEU A 21 2.90 7.74 15.06
N HIS A 22 3.83 8.52 15.59
CA HIS A 22 3.83 8.91 16.98
C HIS A 22 2.82 10.04 17.19
N LEU A 23 1.70 9.74 17.86
CA LEU A 23 0.55 10.66 17.95
C LEU A 23 0.78 11.91 18.82
N ILE A 24 1.89 11.99 19.56
CA ILE A 24 2.23 13.18 20.36
C ILE A 24 3.01 14.20 19.52
N ASN A 25 4.02 13.77 18.76
CA ASN A 25 4.94 14.68 18.05
C ASN A 25 4.88 14.56 16.52
N GLY A 26 4.11 13.62 15.99
CA GLY A 26 3.94 13.42 14.55
C GLY A 26 5.09 12.70 13.84
N ILE A 27 6.09 12.20 14.57
CA ILE A 27 7.20 11.46 13.96
C ILE A 27 6.67 10.18 13.31
N MET A 28 7.04 9.97 12.05
CA MET A 28 6.75 8.73 11.32
C MET A 28 7.90 7.74 11.45
N THR A 29 7.57 6.45 11.46
CA THR A 29 8.56 5.37 11.48
C THR A 29 8.17 4.31 10.47
N THR A 30 9.11 3.89 9.64
CA THR A 30 8.93 2.76 8.72
C THR A 30 9.42 1.48 9.39
N LYS A 31 9.02 0.33 8.85
CA LYS A 31 9.31 -0.99 9.42
C LYS A 31 8.84 -1.11 10.87
N MET A 32 7.67 -0.50 11.17
CA MET A 32 7.14 -0.43 12.54
C MET A 32 6.97 -1.83 13.14
N MET A 33 6.45 -2.79 12.39
CA MET A 33 6.23 -4.15 12.88
C MET A 33 7.54 -4.86 13.25
N ASP A 34 8.60 -4.68 12.46
CA ASP A 34 9.93 -5.25 12.74
C ASP A 34 10.47 -4.68 14.07
N LYS A 35 10.23 -3.40 14.33
CA LYS A 35 10.62 -2.76 15.59
C LYS A 35 9.74 -3.21 16.77
N LEU A 36 8.43 -3.33 16.57
CA LEU A 36 7.50 -3.82 17.59
C LEU A 36 7.75 -5.28 17.98
N ALA A 37 8.15 -6.13 17.03
CA ALA A 37 8.45 -7.54 17.29
C ALA A 37 9.58 -7.73 18.33
N ASN A 38 10.43 -6.71 18.52
CA ASN A 38 11.51 -6.71 19.50
C ASN A 38 11.09 -6.13 20.87
N LEU A 39 9.81 -5.78 21.05
CA LEU A 39 9.27 -5.27 22.31
C LEU A 39 8.34 -6.32 22.93
N SER A 40 8.46 -6.50 24.24
CA SER A 40 7.44 -7.21 25.01
C SER A 40 6.25 -6.28 25.18
N LEU A 41 5.09 -6.68 24.65
CA LEU A 41 3.85 -5.92 24.69
C LEU A 41 2.78 -6.72 25.43
N ASP A 42 2.08 -6.06 26.33
CA ASP A 42 0.91 -6.61 27.02
C ASP A 42 -0.37 -6.20 26.29
N GLN A 43 -1.42 -7.02 26.40
CA GLN A 43 -2.73 -6.73 25.81
C GLN A 43 -3.52 -5.66 26.59
N THR A 44 -3.11 -5.40 27.84
CA THR A 44 -3.76 -4.46 28.75
C THR A 44 -2.75 -3.42 29.24
N ILE A 45 -3.21 -2.18 29.37
CA ILE A 45 -2.44 -1.14 30.07
C ILE A 45 -2.47 -1.48 31.56
N ASN A 46 -1.30 -1.46 32.21
CA ASN A 46 -1.20 -1.69 33.65
C ASN A 46 -1.96 -0.60 34.43
N ASP A 47 -2.70 -1.01 35.46
CA ASP A 47 -3.52 -0.13 36.33
C ASP A 47 -2.75 1.07 36.91
N TYR A 48 -1.43 0.99 37.03
CA TYR A 48 -0.56 2.07 37.52
C TYR A 48 0.07 2.94 36.41
N SER A 49 -0.50 2.93 35.19
CA SER A 49 0.01 3.70 34.06
C SER A 49 -0.95 4.83 33.67
N TYR A 50 -0.40 6.04 33.48
CA TYR A 50 -1.15 7.16 32.92
C TYR A 50 -0.87 7.29 31.42
N THR A 51 -1.92 7.25 30.62
CA THR A 51 -1.81 7.52 29.18
C THR A 51 -1.77 9.02 28.92
N LEU A 52 -0.80 9.48 28.14
CA LEU A 52 -0.81 10.85 27.65
C LEU A 52 -1.88 11.02 26.58
N SER A 53 -2.66 12.09 26.69
CA SER A 53 -3.61 12.46 25.64
C SER A 53 -2.85 12.81 24.36
N PRO A 54 -3.13 12.15 23.23
CA PRO A 54 -2.43 12.43 22.00
C PRO A 54 -2.83 13.80 21.46
N ILE A 55 -1.85 14.55 20.95
CA ILE A 55 -2.10 15.83 20.25
C ILE A 55 -2.78 15.56 18.90
N ILE A 56 -2.38 14.46 18.25
CA ILE A 56 -2.95 14.00 16.98
C ILE A 56 -4.03 12.96 17.29
N LYS A 57 -5.28 13.27 16.95
CA LYS A 57 -6.38 12.31 17.08
C LYS A 57 -6.09 11.06 16.23
N PRO A 58 -6.43 9.85 16.69
CA PRO A 58 -6.18 8.61 15.93
C PRO A 58 -6.73 8.64 14.49
N SER A 59 -7.92 9.22 14.27
CA SER A 59 -8.51 9.38 12.94
C SER A 59 -7.67 10.27 12.01
N SER A 60 -7.18 11.40 12.53
CA SER A 60 -6.26 12.28 11.82
C SER A 60 -4.90 11.62 11.58
N GLY A 61 -4.42 10.83 12.53
CA GLY A 61 -3.19 10.05 12.39
C GLY A 61 -3.28 8.99 11.29
N TYR A 62 -4.42 8.30 11.20
CA TYR A 62 -4.68 7.35 10.13
C TYR A 62 -4.63 8.00 8.74
N ARG A 63 -5.29 9.16 8.57
CA ARG A 63 -5.20 9.93 7.31
C ARG A 63 -3.75 10.27 6.97
N ARG A 64 -2.97 10.78 7.93
CA ARG A 64 -1.55 11.11 7.70
C ARG A 64 -0.71 9.90 7.29
N LEU A 65 -0.98 8.72 7.86
CA LEU A 65 -0.29 7.49 7.47
C LEU A 65 -0.63 7.08 6.03
N PHE A 66 -1.89 7.26 5.63
CA PHE A 66 -2.34 6.97 4.27
C PHE A 66 -1.71 7.95 3.27
N ASP A 67 -1.77 9.26 3.55
CA ASP A 67 -1.19 10.29 2.70
C ASP A 67 0.33 10.10 2.57
N TYR A 68 1.02 9.71 3.64
CA TYR A 68 2.43 9.35 3.58
C TYR A 68 2.66 8.15 2.65
N ALA A 69 1.87 7.09 2.79
CA ALA A 69 2.01 5.90 1.94
C ALA A 69 1.77 6.22 0.46
N GLU A 70 0.76 7.02 0.14
CA GLU A 70 0.44 7.46 -1.22
C GLU A 70 1.57 8.32 -1.81
N ASN A 71 2.09 9.30 -1.05
CA ASN A 71 3.19 10.14 -1.51
C ASN A 71 4.49 9.34 -1.75
N ASN A 72 4.74 8.26 -0.98
CA ASN A 72 5.89 7.38 -1.21
C ASN A 72 5.75 6.51 -2.47
N LEU A 73 4.58 6.46 -3.11
CA LEU A 73 4.42 5.82 -4.43
C LEU A 73 4.95 6.70 -5.56
N LEU A 74 4.93 8.03 -5.39
CA LEU A 74 5.34 8.99 -6.42
C LEU A 74 6.85 8.96 -6.71
N ASP A 75 7.64 8.41 -5.80
CA ASP A 75 9.11 8.43 -5.87
C ASP A 75 9.71 7.13 -6.43
N ARG A 76 8.99 6.45 -7.35
CA ARG A 76 9.38 5.13 -7.88
C ARG A 76 9.69 5.15 -9.37
N ASP A 77 10.60 4.24 -9.73
CA ASP A 77 10.94 3.90 -11.11
C ASP A 77 9.68 3.60 -11.94
N GLU A 78 9.50 4.35 -13.03
CA GLU A 78 8.38 4.24 -13.96
C GLU A 78 8.61 3.20 -15.05
N GLN A 79 9.77 2.54 -15.09
CA GLN A 79 10.12 1.59 -16.14
C GLN A 79 9.06 0.49 -16.29
N TRP A 80 8.57 -0.07 -15.18
CA TRP A 80 7.52 -1.10 -15.21
C TRP A 80 6.21 -0.59 -15.82
N VAL A 81 5.87 0.69 -15.65
CA VAL A 81 4.68 1.32 -16.23
C VAL A 81 4.82 1.34 -17.75
N LYS A 82 5.96 1.83 -18.24
CA LYS A 82 6.25 1.91 -19.68
C LYS A 82 6.18 0.55 -20.34
N GLU A 83 6.80 -0.45 -19.72
CA GLU A 83 6.78 -1.81 -20.25
C GLU A 83 5.38 -2.44 -20.22
N SER A 84 4.55 -2.12 -19.21
CA SER A 84 3.16 -2.59 -19.14
C SER A 84 2.29 -1.97 -20.22
N VAL A 85 2.44 -0.67 -20.46
CA VAL A 85 1.72 0.05 -21.53
C VAL A 85 2.14 -0.47 -22.90
N GLN A 86 3.44 -0.66 -23.12
CA GLN A 86 3.94 -1.20 -24.38
C GLN A 86 3.33 -2.59 -24.67
N GLN A 87 3.39 -3.49 -23.70
CA GLN A 87 2.81 -4.83 -23.85
C GLN A 87 1.29 -4.79 -24.04
N PHE A 88 0.59 -3.89 -23.36
CA PHE A 88 -0.85 -3.69 -23.54
C PHE A 88 -1.19 -3.32 -24.99
N GLU A 89 -0.51 -2.33 -25.57
CA GLU A 89 -0.80 -1.91 -26.95
C GLU A 89 -0.41 -2.99 -27.98
N GLU A 90 0.67 -3.75 -27.74
CA GLU A 90 1.06 -4.89 -28.57
C GLU A 90 -0.03 -5.98 -28.57
N GLU A 91 -0.47 -6.42 -27.38
CA GLU A 91 -1.51 -7.45 -27.24
C GLU A 91 -2.88 -6.95 -27.76
N LYS A 92 -3.21 -5.68 -27.53
CA LYS A 92 -4.45 -5.07 -28.03
C LYS A 92 -4.47 -4.97 -29.55
N THR A 93 -3.34 -4.64 -30.18
CA THR A 93 -3.24 -4.59 -31.64
C THR A 93 -3.51 -5.97 -32.26
N LEU A 94 -3.00 -7.03 -31.64
CA LEU A 94 -3.25 -8.40 -32.07
C LEU A 94 -4.73 -8.79 -31.88
N LEU A 95 -5.32 -8.42 -30.74
CA LEU A 95 -6.74 -8.62 -30.46
C LEU A 95 -7.62 -7.91 -31.49
N ASP A 96 -7.35 -6.63 -31.76
CA ASP A 96 -8.10 -5.81 -32.72
C ASP A 96 -8.03 -6.42 -34.13
N TYR A 97 -6.85 -6.92 -34.54
CA TYR A 97 -6.68 -7.59 -35.84
C TYR A 97 -7.48 -8.90 -35.93
N PHE A 98 -7.50 -9.70 -34.86
CA PHE A 98 -8.22 -10.98 -34.84
C PHE A 98 -9.74 -10.80 -35.03
N TYR A 99 -10.32 -9.76 -34.41
CA TYR A 99 -11.76 -9.49 -34.47
C TYR A 99 -12.19 -8.49 -35.56
N GLN A 100 -11.26 -7.97 -36.37
CA GLN A 100 -11.51 -6.88 -37.32
C GLN A 100 -12.68 -7.12 -38.30
N ASN A 101 -12.97 -8.37 -38.65
CA ASN A 101 -14.02 -8.75 -39.61
C ASN A 101 -15.15 -9.61 -39.00
N ASN A 102 -15.20 -9.75 -37.67
CA ASN A 102 -16.15 -10.62 -36.98
C ASN A 102 -17.13 -9.81 -36.12
N GLU A 103 -18.11 -9.18 -36.78
CA GLU A 103 -19.13 -8.37 -36.09
C GLU A 103 -20.01 -9.19 -35.13
N ASP A 104 -20.21 -10.48 -35.42
CA ASP A 104 -21.02 -11.40 -34.60
C ASP A 104 -20.37 -11.74 -33.25
N GLU A 105 -19.08 -11.47 -33.07
CA GLU A 105 -18.31 -11.81 -31.85
C GLU A 105 -17.95 -10.58 -30.99
N LYS A 106 -18.67 -9.47 -31.16
CA LYS A 106 -18.39 -8.20 -30.46
C LYS A 106 -18.34 -8.33 -28.94
N ASP A 107 -19.24 -9.12 -28.36
CA ASP A 107 -19.29 -9.31 -26.90
C ASP A 107 -18.05 -10.06 -26.38
N LEU A 108 -17.58 -11.05 -27.13
CA LEU A 108 -16.36 -11.79 -26.82
C LEU A 108 -15.13 -10.87 -26.90
N TYR A 109 -15.03 -10.05 -27.95
CA TYR A 109 -13.98 -9.04 -28.07
C TYR A 109 -13.95 -8.10 -26.86
N GLN A 110 -15.10 -7.57 -26.43
CA GLN A 110 -15.17 -6.66 -25.28
C GLN A 110 -14.74 -7.34 -23.98
N GLN A 111 -15.13 -8.61 -23.79
CA GLN A 111 -14.72 -9.38 -22.63
C GLN A 111 -13.20 -9.61 -22.62
N GLU A 112 -12.61 -10.05 -23.74
CA GLU A 112 -11.17 -10.26 -23.84
C GLU A 112 -10.38 -8.96 -23.67
N ARG A 113 -10.86 -7.87 -24.25
CA ARG A 113 -10.28 -6.54 -24.06
C ARG A 113 -10.32 -6.10 -22.60
N SER A 114 -11.44 -6.32 -21.90
CA SER A 114 -11.56 -5.99 -20.48
C SER A 114 -10.56 -6.82 -19.64
N HIS A 115 -10.42 -8.12 -19.92
CA HIS A 115 -9.42 -8.96 -19.26
C HIS A 115 -7.99 -8.48 -19.53
N LEU A 116 -7.71 -8.02 -20.76
CA LEU A 116 -6.42 -7.46 -21.13
C LEU A 116 -6.12 -6.17 -20.34
N GLU A 117 -7.10 -5.28 -20.27
CA GLU A 117 -7.02 -4.03 -19.51
C GLU A 117 -6.80 -4.30 -18.01
N GLU A 118 -7.52 -5.25 -17.43
CA GLU A 118 -7.35 -5.62 -16.01
C GLU A 118 -5.96 -6.15 -15.69
N ARG A 119 -5.33 -6.85 -16.64
CA ARG A 119 -4.04 -7.52 -16.45
C ARG A 119 -2.86 -6.60 -16.72
N LEU A 120 -2.94 -5.76 -17.76
CA LEU A 120 -1.79 -5.02 -18.28
C LEU A 120 -1.86 -3.51 -18.07
N LEU A 121 -3.03 -2.90 -17.87
CA LEU A 121 -3.05 -1.47 -17.54
C LEU A 121 -2.38 -1.26 -16.19
N PRO A 122 -1.29 -0.48 -16.15
CA PRO A 122 -0.47 -0.35 -14.95
C PRO A 122 -1.26 0.35 -13.84
N LYS A 123 -1.37 -0.31 -12.69
CA LYS A 123 -1.98 0.28 -11.49
C LYS A 123 -1.39 -0.35 -10.25
N ILE A 124 -1.40 0.41 -9.16
CA ILE A 124 -0.99 -0.08 -7.84
C ILE A 124 -2.26 -0.15 -6.98
N LYS A 125 -2.63 -1.36 -6.57
CA LYS A 125 -3.71 -1.54 -5.59
C LYS A 125 -3.12 -1.46 -4.20
N MET A 126 -3.60 -0.50 -3.40
CA MET A 126 -3.24 -0.37 -1.99
C MET A 126 -4.35 -0.95 -1.11
N GLU A 127 -3.97 -1.84 -0.20
CA GLU A 127 -4.87 -2.49 0.73
C GLU A 127 -4.34 -2.34 2.16
N VAL A 128 -5.22 -1.96 3.09
CA VAL A 128 -4.87 -1.91 4.51
C VAL A 128 -5.04 -3.30 5.09
N ILE A 129 -3.94 -3.90 5.52
CA ILE A 129 -3.94 -5.23 6.15
C ILE A 129 -4.49 -5.11 7.58
N ASN A 130 -3.94 -4.17 8.36
CA ASN A 130 -4.39 -3.86 9.70
C ASN A 130 -3.85 -2.51 10.20
N ALA A 131 -4.50 -1.98 11.22
CA ALA A 131 -4.06 -0.81 11.96
C ALA A 131 -4.35 -1.01 13.45
N GLY A 132 -3.51 -0.46 14.31
CA GLY A 132 -3.62 -0.60 15.76
C GLY A 132 -3.01 0.60 16.47
N LEU A 133 -3.46 0.82 17.71
CA LEU A 133 -2.94 1.81 18.62
C LEU A 133 -2.06 1.12 19.66
N PHE A 134 -0.85 1.64 19.86
CA PHE A 134 0.12 1.08 20.79
C PHE A 134 0.50 2.14 21.81
N TYR A 135 0.44 1.78 23.09
CA TYR A 135 0.94 2.60 24.19
C TYR A 135 2.33 2.07 24.56
N LEU A 136 3.35 2.90 24.33
CA LEU A 136 4.74 2.53 24.60
C LEU A 136 5.28 3.39 25.74
N THR A 137 6.14 2.78 26.55
CA THR A 137 6.96 3.54 27.51
C THR A 137 7.93 4.46 26.77
N GLU A 138 8.49 5.45 27.46
CA GLU A 138 9.48 6.34 26.85
C GLU A 138 10.66 5.56 26.26
N GLN A 139 11.12 4.51 26.94
CA GLN A 139 12.18 3.62 26.46
C GLN A 139 11.76 2.86 25.20
N GLY A 140 10.53 2.33 25.17
CA GLY A 140 9.98 1.67 23.98
C GLY A 140 9.91 2.63 22.79
N THR A 141 9.41 3.85 23.02
CA THR A 141 9.32 4.90 22.00
C THR A 141 10.70 5.29 21.46
N LYS A 142 11.73 5.41 22.31
CA LYS A 142 13.11 5.69 21.86
C LYS A 142 13.60 4.62 20.88
N LYS A 143 13.38 3.34 21.16
CA LYS A 143 13.74 2.23 20.25
C LYS A 143 13.00 2.27 18.91
N MET A 144 11.81 2.88 18.87
CA MET A 144 11.03 3.01 17.63
C MET A 144 11.55 4.14 16.72
N ILE A 145 12.12 5.19 17.30
CA ILE A 145 12.49 6.44 16.62
C ILE A 145 14.01 6.55 16.38
N SER A 146 14.83 5.89 17.20
CA SER A 146 16.28 5.79 16.94
C SER A 146 16.55 4.99 15.65
N SER A 147 17.38 5.56 14.78
CA SER A 147 17.84 4.95 13.52
C SER A 147 18.96 3.95 13.75
#